data_AF-A0A845D841-F1
#
_entry.id   AF-A0A845D841-F1
#
_cell.length_a   1.000
_cell.length_b   1.000
_cell.length_c   1.000
_cell.angle_alpha   90.00
_cell.angle_beta   90.00
_cell.angle_gamma   90.00
#
_symmetry.space_group_name_H-M   'P 1'
#
loop_
_entity.id
_entity.type
_entity.pdbx_description
1 polymer ?
#
loop_
_entity_poly.entity_id
_entity_poly.type
_entity_poly.pdbx_seq_one_letter_code
_entity_poly.pdbx_strand_id
1 'polypeptide(L)'
;GLTYLRPLQFAFESEKFMLPIRLGMINAKGPQELFVYVLSKNGRVETTNYMTVKIPTGMDIPPYIKKEFSAFYKDLFTRQVEKENMKTVFMEYFWDMSWCDPCAAEPLTQKELKGLGVFWLDSPPSETPTSSSSFRRRRRPSIGGAQPVKVTRLHLRYTNKTFPEDLMFHETQDNRNFQGRYILRHPWKGSPRKCEEARRYLLKELPRRQEKEAQNLARLTGWDINKIRKKIKITPVPKEPKEPGSSKKPWWQNLWQ
;
A
#
# COMPACT_ATOMS: atom_id res chain seq x y z
N GLY A 1 -16.97 27.83 1.83
CA GLY A 1 -17.19 26.62 1.02
C GLY A 1 -15.90 26.27 0.30
N LEU A 2 -15.59 24.99 0.13
CA LEU A 2 -14.46 24.58 -0.72
C LEU A 2 -14.87 24.81 -2.18
N THR A 3 -14.31 25.82 -2.82
CA THR A 3 -14.47 26.04 -4.26
C THR A 3 -13.54 25.05 -4.97
N TYR A 4 -14.10 23.98 -5.52
CA TYR A 4 -13.34 23.05 -6.34
C TYR A 4 -13.08 23.69 -7.71
N LEU A 5 -11.81 23.88 -8.05
CA LEU A 5 -11.44 24.22 -9.41
C LEU A 5 -11.78 23.04 -10.33
N ARG A 6 -12.25 23.33 -11.54
CA ARG A 6 -12.39 22.29 -12.57
C ARG A 6 -11.01 21.71 -12.88
N PRO A 7 -10.88 20.38 -13.02
CA PRO A 7 -9.62 19.78 -13.45
C PRO A 7 -9.14 20.42 -14.76
N LEU A 8 -7.88 20.85 -14.79
CA LEU A 8 -7.24 21.29 -16.02
C LEU A 8 -6.79 20.04 -16.79
N GLN A 9 -7.20 19.95 -18.05
CA GLN A 9 -6.81 18.89 -18.97
C GLN A 9 -6.08 19.52 -20.14
N PHE A 10 -4.93 18.97 -20.48
CA PHE A 10 -4.13 19.38 -21.62
C PHE A 10 -3.38 18.16 -22.18
N ALA A 11 -3.05 18.21 -23.46
CA ALA A 11 -2.27 17.19 -24.14
C ALA A 11 -1.12 17.87 -24.88
N PHE A 12 0.04 17.24 -24.87
CA PHE A 12 1.24 17.72 -25.57
C PHE A 12 2.11 16.53 -25.95
N GLU A 13 2.98 16.72 -26.93
CA GLU A 13 3.97 15.75 -27.37
C GLU A 13 5.36 16.22 -26.93
N SER A 14 6.15 15.32 -26.35
CA SER A 14 7.47 15.62 -25.80
C SER A 14 8.31 14.35 -25.75
N GLU A 15 9.58 14.45 -26.16
CA GLU A 15 10.57 13.38 -25.96
C GLU A 15 10.94 13.20 -24.47
N LYS A 16 10.71 14.22 -23.65
CA LYS A 16 10.95 14.17 -22.20
C LYS A 16 9.70 13.67 -21.49
N PHE A 17 9.80 12.49 -20.89
CA PHE A 17 8.77 11.98 -19.98
C PHE A 17 8.98 12.60 -18.58
N MET A 18 8.42 13.79 -18.35
CA MET A 18 8.65 14.57 -17.13
C MET A 18 7.42 15.34 -16.64
N LEU A 19 7.42 15.73 -15.35
CA LEU A 19 6.41 16.62 -14.76
C LEU A 19 7.07 17.87 -14.16
N PRO A 20 6.74 19.09 -14.66
CA PRO A 20 7.32 20.33 -14.16
C PRO A 20 6.73 20.74 -12.80
N ILE A 21 7.34 20.28 -11.71
CA ILE A 21 6.87 20.52 -10.34
C ILE A 21 7.41 21.82 -9.74
N ARG A 22 8.47 22.39 -10.31
CA ARG A 22 9.14 23.59 -9.75
C ARG A 22 8.26 24.83 -9.75
N LEU A 23 7.39 24.99 -10.75
CA LEU A 23 6.44 26.11 -10.82
C LEU A 23 5.50 26.13 -9.60
N GLY A 24 5.13 24.96 -9.09
CA GLY A 24 4.33 24.84 -7.87
C GLY A 24 5.02 25.40 -6.64
N MET A 25 6.36 25.45 -6.62
CA MET A 25 7.15 25.86 -5.45
C MET A 25 7.42 27.37 -5.35
N ILE A 26 7.27 28.13 -6.44
CA ILE A 26 7.65 29.55 -6.48
C ILE A 26 6.92 30.38 -5.41
N ASN A 27 5.65 30.07 -5.15
CA ASN A 27 4.80 30.79 -4.20
C ASN A 27 4.41 29.95 -2.97
N ALA A 28 5.07 28.81 -2.76
CA ALA A 28 4.72 27.88 -1.69
C ALA A 28 5.21 28.39 -0.33
N LYS A 29 4.33 28.41 0.68
CA LYS A 29 4.69 28.79 2.06
C LYS A 29 5.32 27.64 2.87
N GLY A 30 5.52 26.47 2.26
CA GLY A 30 6.04 25.27 2.90
C GLY A 30 6.01 24.06 1.97
N PRO A 31 6.29 22.85 2.49
CA PRO A 31 6.20 21.62 1.72
C PRO A 31 4.81 21.41 1.13
N GLN A 32 4.75 20.85 -0.08
CA GLN A 32 3.50 20.44 -0.71
C GLN A 32 3.45 18.93 -0.89
N GLU A 33 2.24 18.39 -0.86
CA GLU A 33 1.95 17.01 -1.23
C GLU A 33 1.56 16.96 -2.70
N LEU A 34 2.16 16.03 -3.45
CA LEU A 34 1.82 15.76 -4.84
C LEU A 34 1.49 14.28 -5.00
N PHE A 35 0.36 13.99 -5.63
CA PHE A 35 -0.04 12.64 -6.04
C PHE A 35 0.02 12.56 -7.55
N VAL A 36 0.79 11.61 -8.06
CA VAL A 36 0.94 11.36 -9.50
C VAL A 36 0.34 10.00 -9.81
N TYR A 37 -0.65 10.00 -10.70
CA TYR A 37 -1.20 8.78 -11.28
C TYR A 37 -0.69 8.67 -12.71
N VAL A 38 -0.02 7.56 -13.00
CA VAL A 38 0.54 7.31 -14.33
C VAL A 38 -0.12 6.08 -14.91
N LEU A 39 -0.71 6.25 -16.10
CA LEU A 39 -1.25 5.17 -16.92
C LEU A 39 -0.20 4.77 -17.95
N SER A 40 0.18 3.49 -17.98
CA SER A 40 1.27 2.99 -18.80
C SER A 40 0.90 1.68 -19.51
N LYS A 41 1.67 1.28 -20.52
CA LYS A 41 1.41 0.10 -21.37
C LYS A 41 2.16 -1.13 -20.85
N ASN A 42 3.44 -0.94 -20.54
CA ASN A 42 4.43 -1.99 -20.45
C ASN A 42 4.75 -2.36 -19.00
N GLY A 43 4.83 -1.40 -18.09
CA GLY A 43 5.19 -1.69 -16.70
C GLY A 43 5.10 -0.51 -15.76
N ARG A 44 5.65 -0.69 -14.56
CA ARG A 44 5.68 0.32 -13.51
C ARG A 44 6.47 1.55 -13.97
N VAL A 45 5.99 2.73 -13.60
CA VAL A 45 6.71 3.99 -13.80
C VAL A 45 7.45 4.39 -12.52
N GLU A 46 8.73 4.74 -12.66
CA GLU A 46 9.58 5.22 -11.58
C GLU A 46 10.21 6.55 -11.96
N THR A 47 10.71 7.28 -10.97
CA THR A 47 11.53 8.47 -11.20
C THR A 47 12.98 8.09 -11.49
N THR A 48 13.65 8.81 -12.38
CA THR A 48 15.05 8.58 -12.72
C THR A 48 16.02 9.48 -11.96
N ASN A 49 15.60 10.69 -11.58
CA ASN A 49 16.42 11.66 -10.86
C ASN A 49 16.12 11.75 -9.35
N TYR A 50 15.11 11.02 -8.88
CA TYR A 50 14.81 10.85 -7.45
C TYR A 50 14.64 9.36 -7.16
N MET A 51 14.98 8.95 -5.93
CA MET A 51 14.75 7.57 -5.53
C MET A 51 13.24 7.31 -5.45
N THR A 52 12.78 6.23 -6.10
CA THR A 52 11.44 5.70 -5.89
C THR A 52 11.48 4.60 -4.85
N VAL A 53 10.80 4.78 -3.71
CA VAL A 53 10.72 3.75 -2.65
C VAL A 53 9.30 3.26 -2.44
N LYS A 54 9.15 1.99 -2.07
CA LYS A 54 7.85 1.40 -1.73
C LYS A 54 7.42 1.85 -0.35
N ILE A 55 6.16 2.29 -0.22
CA ILE A 55 5.56 2.55 1.10
C ILE A 55 5.53 1.25 1.94
N PRO A 56 5.75 1.29 3.27
CA PRO A 56 5.60 0.11 4.11
C PRO A 56 4.26 -0.58 3.92
N THR A 57 4.27 -1.91 3.83
CA THR A 57 3.08 -2.70 3.51
C THR A 57 3.11 -4.07 4.19
N GLY A 58 1.95 -4.68 4.39
CA GLY A 58 1.78 -6.04 4.91
C GLY A 58 1.85 -6.17 6.43
N MET A 59 1.89 -5.05 7.18
CA MET A 59 2.01 -5.13 8.64
C MET A 59 0.65 -5.31 9.31
N ASP A 60 0.59 -6.22 10.28
CA ASP A 60 -0.55 -6.35 11.20
C ASP A 60 -0.59 -5.15 12.15
N ILE A 61 -1.74 -4.48 12.19
CA ILE A 61 -2.01 -3.33 13.08
C ILE A 61 -3.36 -3.51 13.81
N PRO A 62 -3.58 -2.79 14.92
CA PRO A 62 -4.79 -2.97 15.72
C PRO A 62 -6.07 -2.67 14.93
N PRO A 63 -7.14 -3.48 15.08
CA PRO A 63 -8.40 -3.30 14.32
C PRO A 63 -9.08 -1.94 14.48
N TYR A 64 -8.87 -1.24 15.60
CA TYR A 64 -9.48 0.09 15.81
C TYR A 64 -8.97 1.14 14.81
N ILE A 65 -7.80 0.92 14.20
CA ILE A 65 -7.23 1.81 13.18
C ILE A 65 -8.15 1.92 11.95
N LYS A 66 -9.06 0.97 11.73
CA LYS A 66 -10.10 1.12 10.68
C LYS A 66 -10.85 2.45 10.79
N LYS A 67 -11.14 2.92 12.02
CA LYS A 67 -11.86 4.19 12.27
C LYS A 67 -10.93 5.42 12.26
N GLU A 68 -9.61 5.20 12.30
CA GLU A 68 -8.58 6.23 12.45
C GLU A 68 -7.59 6.21 11.30
N PHE A 69 -7.98 5.59 10.19
CA PHE A 69 -7.06 5.30 9.08
C PHE A 69 -6.46 6.56 8.49
N SER A 70 -7.23 7.66 8.41
CA SER A 70 -6.73 8.95 7.93
C SER A 70 -5.57 9.48 8.77
N ALA A 71 -5.70 9.45 10.11
CA ALA A 71 -4.64 9.90 11.02
C ALA A 71 -3.43 8.95 10.97
N PHE A 72 -3.70 7.65 11.05
CA PHE A 72 -2.67 6.62 10.90
C PHE A 72 -1.82 6.81 9.64
N TYR A 73 -2.47 7.01 8.49
CA TYR A 73 -1.77 7.11 7.21
C TYR A 73 -0.96 8.40 7.08
N LYS A 74 -1.50 9.53 7.55
CA LYS A 74 -0.79 10.81 7.55
C LYS A 74 0.48 10.75 8.40
N ASP A 75 0.42 10.12 9.56
CA ASP A 75 1.56 10.00 10.47
C ASP A 75 2.57 8.96 9.96
N LEU A 76 2.09 7.85 9.39
CA LEU A 76 2.95 6.88 8.71
C LEU A 76 3.73 7.54 7.57
N PHE A 77 3.03 8.25 6.68
CA PHE A 77 3.66 8.90 5.53
C PHE A 77 4.65 9.97 5.98
N THR A 78 4.27 10.82 6.94
CA THR A 78 5.18 11.83 7.52
C THR A 78 6.44 11.19 8.06
N ARG A 79 6.33 10.09 8.80
CA ARG A 79 7.48 9.37 9.34
C ARG A 79 8.36 8.74 8.26
N GLN A 80 7.77 8.26 7.15
CA GLN A 80 8.57 7.77 6.01
C GLN A 80 9.30 8.91 5.32
N VAL A 81 8.63 10.04 5.08
CA VAL A 81 9.23 11.25 4.48
C VAL A 81 10.41 11.75 5.32
N GLU A 82 10.26 11.81 6.64
CA GLU A 82 11.35 12.18 7.56
C GLU A 82 12.53 11.20 7.50
N LYS A 83 12.24 9.90 7.53
CA LYS A 83 13.26 8.84 7.43
C LYS A 83 14.07 8.94 6.14
N GLU A 84 13.42 9.30 5.04
CA GLU A 84 14.03 9.48 3.72
C GLU A 84 14.52 10.92 3.48
N ASN A 85 14.68 11.73 4.53
CA ASN A 85 15.20 13.10 4.49
C ASN A 85 14.45 14.05 3.53
N MET A 86 13.18 13.79 3.25
CA MET A 86 12.33 14.52 2.29
C MET A 86 12.85 14.56 0.85
N LYS A 87 13.56 13.52 0.38
CA LYS A 87 14.22 13.49 -0.95
C LYS A 87 13.72 12.38 -1.89
N THR A 88 12.59 11.76 -1.54
CA THR A 88 12.18 10.48 -2.12
C THR A 88 10.74 10.54 -2.59
N VAL A 89 10.48 9.82 -3.68
CA VAL A 89 9.14 9.60 -4.23
C VAL A 89 8.64 8.24 -3.76
N PHE A 90 7.46 8.20 -3.14
CA PHE A 90 6.89 6.98 -2.60
C PHE A 90 5.95 6.35 -3.62
N MET A 91 6.21 5.10 -4.01
CA MET A 91 5.23 4.28 -4.68
C MET A 91 4.25 3.72 -3.65
N GLU A 92 2.96 4.01 -3.86
CA GLU A 92 1.86 3.51 -3.02
C GLU A 92 1.10 2.37 -3.68
N TYR A 93 1.10 2.35 -5.02
CA TYR A 93 0.35 1.39 -5.80
C TYR A 93 0.99 1.18 -7.17
N PHE A 94 1.03 -0.07 -7.61
CA PHE A 94 1.23 -0.47 -8.99
C PHE A 94 0.41 -1.71 -9.30
N TRP A 95 -0.40 -1.67 -10.35
CA TRP A 95 -1.24 -2.80 -10.72
C TRP A 95 -1.53 -2.82 -12.22
N ASP A 96 -1.56 -4.04 -12.78
CA ASP A 96 -2.04 -4.29 -14.13
C ASP A 96 -3.58 -4.42 -14.14
N MET A 97 -4.28 -3.44 -14.69
CA MET A 97 -5.75 -3.44 -14.72
C MET A 97 -6.33 -4.47 -15.69
N SER A 98 -5.51 -5.15 -16.48
CA SER A 98 -5.95 -6.26 -17.33
C SER A 98 -6.32 -7.51 -16.51
N TRP A 99 -5.82 -7.64 -15.29
CA TRP A 99 -6.17 -8.78 -14.43
C TRP A 99 -6.42 -8.30 -13.01
N CYS A 100 -7.59 -8.63 -12.49
CA CYS A 100 -7.99 -8.27 -11.16
C CYS A 100 -8.74 -9.48 -10.58
N ASP A 101 -8.05 -10.24 -9.76
CA ASP A 101 -8.58 -11.42 -9.09
C ASP A 101 -7.92 -11.57 -7.70
N PRO A 102 -8.68 -11.47 -6.59
CA PRO A 102 -10.09 -11.06 -6.50
C PRO A 102 -10.25 -9.52 -6.63
N CYS A 103 -11.17 -9.08 -7.49
CA CYS A 103 -11.49 -7.66 -7.68
C CYS A 103 -12.38 -7.06 -6.60
N ALA A 104 -12.09 -5.81 -6.22
CA ALA A 104 -13.00 -4.98 -5.42
C ALA A 104 -14.06 -4.24 -6.26
N ALA A 105 -13.86 -4.11 -7.58
CA ALA A 105 -14.75 -3.42 -8.51
C ALA A 105 -14.53 -3.90 -9.96
N GLU A 106 -15.43 -3.52 -10.87
CA GLU A 106 -15.30 -3.78 -12.30
C GLU A 106 -14.10 -2.99 -12.90
N PRO A 107 -13.39 -3.54 -13.91
CA PRO A 107 -12.38 -2.79 -14.64
C PRO A 107 -12.95 -1.55 -15.34
N LEU A 108 -12.13 -0.51 -15.48
CA LEU A 108 -12.52 0.70 -16.21
C LEU A 108 -12.82 0.40 -17.68
N THR A 109 -13.89 1.01 -18.20
CA THR A 109 -14.25 0.95 -19.61
C THR A 109 -13.25 1.72 -20.48
N GLN A 110 -13.16 1.40 -21.77
CA GLN A 110 -12.32 2.14 -22.72
C GLN A 110 -12.66 3.64 -22.76
N LYS A 111 -13.95 4.00 -22.62
CA LYS A 111 -14.41 5.40 -22.57
C LYS A 111 -13.87 6.11 -21.33
N GLU A 112 -13.90 5.45 -20.17
CA GLU A 112 -13.34 6.01 -18.93
C GLU A 112 -11.82 6.16 -19.01
N LEU A 113 -11.12 5.14 -19.53
CA LEU A 113 -9.67 5.20 -19.75
C LEU A 113 -9.29 6.35 -20.69
N LYS A 114 -10.04 6.54 -21.77
CA LYS A 114 -9.87 7.68 -22.67
C LYS A 114 -10.10 9.02 -21.97
N GLY A 115 -11.12 9.10 -21.11
CA GLY A 115 -11.37 10.26 -20.25
C GLY A 115 -10.25 10.56 -19.24
N LEU A 116 -9.46 9.54 -18.87
CA LEU A 116 -8.26 9.68 -18.03
C LEU A 116 -6.99 9.98 -18.83
N GLY A 117 -7.08 10.14 -20.15
CA GLY A 117 -5.95 10.48 -21.03
C GLY A 117 -5.31 9.28 -21.73
N VAL A 118 -5.89 8.08 -21.66
CA VAL A 118 -5.41 6.93 -22.45
C VAL A 118 -5.81 7.08 -23.92
N PHE A 119 -4.84 7.37 -24.78
CA PHE A 119 -5.09 7.63 -26.20
C PHE A 119 -4.77 6.46 -27.14
N TRP A 120 -4.09 5.41 -26.65
CA TRP A 120 -3.55 4.34 -27.48
C TRP A 120 -4.43 3.09 -27.60
N LEU A 121 -5.57 3.03 -26.90
CA LEU A 121 -6.47 1.86 -26.96
C LEU A 121 -7.30 1.79 -28.23
N ASP A 122 -7.40 2.89 -28.98
CA ASP A 122 -8.12 2.96 -30.26
C ASP A 122 -7.25 2.45 -31.44
N SER A 123 -5.98 2.11 -31.19
CA SER A 123 -5.07 1.59 -32.22
C SER A 123 -5.26 0.06 -32.37
N PRO A 124 -5.42 -0.48 -33.60
CA PRO A 124 -5.34 -1.92 -33.80
C PRO A 124 -3.97 -2.41 -33.28
N PRO A 125 -3.90 -3.57 -32.59
CA PRO A 125 -2.62 -4.10 -32.14
C PRO A 125 -1.71 -4.23 -33.36
N SER A 126 -0.51 -3.66 -33.26
CA SER A 126 0.53 -3.77 -34.28
C SER A 126 0.72 -5.25 -34.62
N GLU A 127 0.29 -5.63 -35.83
CA GLU A 127 0.47 -6.97 -36.36
C GLU A 127 1.97 -7.24 -36.43
N THR A 128 2.50 -8.05 -35.52
CA THR A 128 3.72 -8.80 -35.79
C THR A 128 3.43 -9.67 -37.01
N PRO A 129 4.20 -9.59 -38.11
CA PRO A 129 3.96 -10.39 -39.30
C PRO A 129 4.45 -11.81 -39.05
N THR A 130 3.66 -12.61 -38.33
CA THR A 130 3.86 -14.06 -38.29
C THR A 130 2.86 -14.72 -39.22
N SER A 131 3.43 -15.46 -40.16
CA SER A 131 2.81 -16.10 -41.31
C SER A 131 1.53 -16.89 -41.03
N SER A 132 0.69 -16.92 -42.08
CA SER A 132 -0.25 -18.00 -42.42
C SER A 132 -1.34 -18.34 -41.40
N SER A 133 -2.55 -17.82 -41.63
CA SER A 133 -3.68 -18.65 -42.10
C SER A 133 -4.97 -17.84 -42.11
N SER A 134 -5.70 -18.06 -43.19
CA SER A 134 -6.93 -17.41 -43.61
C SER A 134 -8.13 -17.84 -42.77
N PHE A 135 -8.35 -17.20 -41.62
CA PHE A 135 -9.67 -17.11 -40.98
C PHE A 135 -9.82 -15.76 -40.24
N ARG A 136 -10.21 -14.70 -40.97
CA ARG A 136 -10.62 -13.42 -40.38
C ARG A 136 -11.97 -13.58 -39.69
N ARG A 137 -11.99 -14.20 -38.51
CA ARG A 137 -13.06 -13.96 -37.53
C ARG A 137 -12.94 -12.50 -37.10
N ARG A 138 -13.87 -11.66 -37.56
CA ARG A 138 -14.12 -10.32 -37.01
C ARG A 138 -14.21 -10.45 -35.48
N ARG A 139 -13.12 -10.14 -34.79
CA ARG A 139 -13.04 -10.09 -33.33
C ARG A 139 -13.97 -8.94 -32.93
N ARG A 140 -15.17 -9.27 -32.43
CA ARG A 140 -16.04 -8.28 -31.78
C ARG A 140 -15.19 -7.55 -30.74
N PRO A 141 -15.19 -6.21 -30.68
CA PRO A 141 -14.54 -5.51 -29.58
C PRO A 141 -15.18 -6.03 -28.28
N SER A 142 -14.36 -6.62 -27.42
CA SER A 142 -14.82 -7.09 -26.12
C SER A 142 -15.21 -5.86 -25.31
N ILE A 143 -16.51 -5.62 -25.17
CA ILE A 143 -17.10 -4.49 -24.43
C ILE A 143 -16.77 -4.56 -22.90
N GLY A 144 -16.09 -5.61 -22.45
CA GLY A 144 -15.65 -5.76 -21.05
C GLY A 144 -14.32 -6.50 -20.91
N GLY A 145 -13.45 -6.44 -21.92
CA GLY A 145 -12.14 -7.07 -21.85
C GLY A 145 -11.16 -6.27 -20.99
N ALA A 146 -10.45 -6.95 -20.11
CA ALA A 146 -9.14 -6.58 -19.57
C ALA A 146 -8.35 -5.64 -20.50
N GLN A 147 -8.26 -4.35 -20.16
CA GLN A 147 -7.49 -3.38 -20.95
C GLN A 147 -6.03 -3.44 -20.50
N PRO A 148 -5.04 -3.48 -21.42
CA PRO A 148 -3.61 -3.56 -21.10
C PRO A 148 -3.09 -2.20 -20.61
N VAL A 149 -3.70 -1.69 -19.55
CA VAL A 149 -3.33 -0.42 -18.90
C VAL A 149 -2.89 -0.73 -17.48
N LYS A 150 -1.72 -0.24 -17.14
CA LYS A 150 -1.14 -0.36 -15.81
C LYS A 150 -1.23 0.99 -15.12
N VAL A 151 -1.49 0.97 -13.82
CA VAL A 151 -1.57 2.19 -13.01
C VAL A 151 -0.42 2.19 -12.04
N THR A 152 0.37 3.26 -12.04
CA THR A 152 1.30 3.56 -10.94
C THR A 152 0.79 4.78 -10.18
N ARG A 153 0.73 4.69 -8.85
CA ARG A 153 0.48 5.83 -7.96
C ARG A 153 1.75 6.17 -7.20
N LEU A 154 2.27 7.37 -7.45
CA LEU A 154 3.38 7.97 -6.74
C LEU A 154 2.88 9.09 -5.83
N HIS A 155 3.53 9.26 -4.68
CA HIS A 155 3.24 10.30 -3.71
C HIS A 155 4.55 10.86 -3.17
N LEU A 156 4.65 12.19 -3.11
CA LEU A 156 5.83 12.87 -2.60
C LEU A 156 5.42 14.11 -1.82
N ARG A 157 6.18 14.36 -0.75
CA ARG A 157 6.23 15.65 -0.07
C ARG A 157 7.48 16.38 -0.54
N TYR A 158 7.31 17.51 -1.21
CA TYR A 158 8.42 18.20 -1.87
C TYR A 158 8.57 19.65 -1.45
N THR A 159 9.81 20.13 -1.54
CA THR A 159 10.23 21.52 -1.31
C THR A 159 11.23 21.92 -2.38
N ASN A 160 11.39 23.22 -2.66
CA ASN A 160 12.44 23.70 -3.57
C ASN A 160 13.86 23.25 -3.17
N LYS A 161 14.12 23.06 -1.87
CA LYS A 161 15.42 22.64 -1.35
C LYS A 161 15.71 21.16 -1.61
N THR A 162 14.70 20.30 -1.50
CA THR A 162 14.87 18.84 -1.61
C THR A 162 14.49 18.27 -2.97
N PHE A 163 13.75 19.03 -3.78
CA PHE A 163 13.41 18.73 -5.16
C PHE A 163 13.77 19.93 -6.06
N PRO A 164 15.08 20.18 -6.30
CA PRO A 164 15.54 21.31 -7.11
C PRO A 164 15.29 21.12 -8.62
N GLU A 165 15.00 19.89 -9.05
CA GLU A 165 14.72 19.50 -10.43
C GLU A 165 13.28 19.01 -10.60
N ASP A 166 12.76 19.09 -11.81
CA ASP A 166 11.48 18.51 -12.17
C ASP A 166 11.52 16.96 -12.13
N LEU A 167 10.37 16.31 -11.99
CA LEU A 167 10.34 14.84 -11.95
C LEU A 167 10.58 14.28 -13.35
N MET A 168 11.63 13.47 -13.50
CA MET A 168 11.90 12.72 -14.72
C MET A 168 11.44 11.27 -14.49
N PHE A 169 10.72 10.71 -15.44
CA PHE A 169 10.13 9.38 -15.33
C PHE A 169 10.73 8.39 -16.31
N HIS A 170 10.66 7.11 -15.97
CA HIS A 170 10.97 5.99 -16.84
C HIS A 170 9.94 4.88 -16.65
N GLU A 171 9.43 4.34 -17.76
CA GLU A 171 8.60 3.14 -17.75
C GLU A 171 9.50 1.89 -17.73
N THR A 172 9.41 1.14 -16.65
CA THR A 172 10.17 -0.10 -16.45
C THR A 172 9.50 -1.30 -17.14
N GLN A 173 10.21 -2.42 -17.22
CA GLN A 173 9.61 -3.72 -17.60
C GLN A 173 9.03 -4.49 -16.40
N ASP A 174 9.09 -3.93 -15.18
CA ASP A 174 8.61 -4.60 -13.98
C ASP A 174 7.08 -4.58 -13.92
N ASN A 175 6.51 -5.79 -13.96
CA ASN A 175 5.06 -6.04 -13.92
C ASN A 175 4.60 -6.63 -12.58
N ARG A 176 5.45 -6.64 -11.55
CA ARG A 176 5.08 -7.15 -10.22
C ARG A 176 4.16 -6.17 -9.51
N ASN A 177 2.92 -6.59 -9.29
CA ASN A 177 1.93 -5.82 -8.53
C ASN A 177 2.46 -5.40 -7.16
N PHE A 178 2.08 -4.18 -6.75
CA PHE A 178 2.42 -3.61 -5.48
C PHE A 178 1.24 -2.80 -4.94
N GLN A 179 0.97 -2.96 -3.65
CA GLN A 179 -0.05 -2.17 -2.97
C GLN A 179 0.38 -1.92 -1.53
N GLY A 180 0.33 -0.66 -1.10
CA GLY A 180 0.33 -0.30 0.32
C GLY A 180 -0.92 -0.85 1.00
N ARG A 181 -0.77 -1.90 1.80
CA ARG A 181 -1.87 -2.55 2.54
C ARG A 181 -1.46 -2.78 4.00
N TYR A 182 -2.43 -2.66 4.90
CA TYR A 182 -2.22 -2.89 6.33
C TYR A 182 -3.26 -3.87 6.84
N ILE A 183 -2.83 -4.86 7.61
CA ILE A 183 -3.63 -6.05 7.89
C ILE A 183 -4.35 -5.86 9.23
N LEU A 184 -5.67 -6.04 9.21
CA LEU A 184 -6.53 -6.00 10.40
C LEU A 184 -7.01 -7.41 10.73
N ARG A 185 -6.47 -8.01 11.80
CA ARG A 185 -6.90 -9.33 12.28
C ARG A 185 -7.94 -9.20 13.37
N HIS A 186 -9.18 -9.49 13.05
CA HIS A 186 -10.28 -9.47 14.01
C HIS A 186 -10.14 -10.65 14.99
N PRO A 187 -10.02 -10.39 16.31
CA PRO A 187 -9.97 -11.46 17.30
C PRO A 187 -11.27 -12.25 17.34
N TRP A 188 -11.18 -13.56 17.56
CA TRP A 188 -12.34 -14.37 17.89
C TRP A 188 -12.81 -14.04 19.32
N LYS A 189 -14.13 -13.85 19.50
CA LYS A 189 -14.73 -13.34 20.75
C LYS A 189 -15.43 -14.42 21.59
N GLY A 190 -15.18 -15.70 21.34
CA GLY A 190 -15.84 -16.76 22.09
C GLY A 190 -15.21 -17.00 23.48
N SER A 191 -15.72 -18.00 24.17
CA SER A 191 -15.32 -18.31 25.55
C SER A 191 -14.05 -19.18 25.61
N PRO A 192 -13.13 -18.92 26.55
CA PRO A 192 -11.98 -19.81 26.81
C PRO A 192 -12.40 -21.18 27.34
N ARG A 193 -13.67 -21.36 27.73
CA ARG A 193 -14.21 -22.66 28.18
C ARG A 193 -14.66 -23.58 27.04
N LYS A 194 -14.61 -23.13 25.77
CA LYS A 194 -15.08 -23.97 24.64
C LYS A 194 -14.23 -25.21 24.42
N CYS A 195 -12.90 -25.07 24.49
CA CYS A 195 -11.92 -26.13 24.33
C CYS A 195 -10.54 -25.63 24.77
N GLU A 196 -9.54 -26.52 24.86
CA GLU A 196 -8.19 -26.16 25.26
C GLU A 196 -7.52 -25.20 24.24
N GLU A 197 -7.82 -25.34 22.95
CA GLU A 197 -7.32 -24.45 21.90
C GLU A 197 -7.86 -23.03 22.07
N ALA A 198 -9.15 -22.89 22.43
CA ALA A 198 -9.75 -21.59 22.71
C ALA A 198 -9.08 -20.91 23.92
N ARG A 199 -8.77 -21.70 24.95
CA ARG A 199 -8.02 -21.23 26.14
C ARG A 199 -6.61 -20.78 25.76
N ARG A 200 -5.86 -21.60 25.01
CA ARG A 200 -4.50 -21.29 24.54
C ARG A 200 -4.48 -20.03 23.67
N TYR A 201 -5.41 -19.93 22.72
CA TYR A 201 -5.55 -18.78 21.83
C TYR A 201 -5.76 -17.48 22.63
N LEU A 202 -6.77 -17.45 23.50
CA LEU A 202 -7.14 -16.23 24.22
C LEU A 202 -6.12 -15.82 25.29
N LEU A 203 -5.50 -16.76 25.99
CA LEU A 203 -4.62 -16.47 27.12
C LEU A 203 -3.15 -16.29 26.73
N LYS A 204 -2.69 -16.86 25.61
CA LYS A 204 -1.28 -16.82 25.20
C LYS A 204 -1.07 -16.18 23.83
N GLU A 205 -1.77 -16.65 22.81
CA GLU A 205 -1.49 -16.26 21.42
C GLU A 205 -2.00 -14.85 21.09
N LEU A 206 -3.24 -14.54 21.48
CA LEU A 206 -3.88 -13.26 21.19
C LEU A 206 -3.15 -12.07 21.86
N PRO A 207 -2.78 -12.09 23.15
CA PRO A 207 -2.01 -11.00 23.75
C PRO A 207 -0.66 -10.77 23.07
N ARG A 208 0.06 -11.85 22.73
CA ARG A 208 1.34 -11.76 22.00
C ARG A 208 1.16 -11.13 20.61
N ARG A 209 0.09 -11.50 19.91
CA ARG A 209 -0.24 -10.91 18.60
C ARG A 209 -0.59 -9.43 18.72
N GLN A 210 -1.43 -9.07 19.68
CA GLN A 210 -1.83 -7.69 19.93
C GLN A 210 -0.65 -6.80 20.34
N GLU A 211 0.32 -7.33 21.09
CA GLU A 211 1.55 -6.61 21.41
C GLU A 211 2.40 -6.36 20.14
N LYS A 212 2.52 -7.33 19.23
CA LYS A 212 3.18 -7.10 17.94
C LYS A 212 2.43 -6.07 17.09
N GLU A 213 1.10 -6.11 17.05
CA GLU A 213 0.27 -5.10 16.38
C GLU A 213 0.53 -3.70 16.97
N ALA A 214 0.65 -3.59 18.29
CA ALA A 214 0.96 -2.34 18.99
C ALA A 214 2.35 -1.78 18.60
N GLN A 215 3.37 -2.65 18.62
CA GLN A 215 4.74 -2.30 18.24
C GLN A 215 4.84 -1.90 16.77
N ASN A 216 4.14 -2.61 15.87
CA ASN A 216 4.09 -2.27 14.46
C ASN A 216 3.48 -0.87 14.25
N LEU A 217 2.34 -0.59 14.89
CA LEU A 217 1.70 0.72 14.80
C LEU A 217 2.63 1.83 15.31
N ALA A 218 3.23 1.66 16.49
CA ALA A 218 4.16 2.63 17.07
C ALA A 218 5.38 2.87 16.16
N ARG A 219 5.96 1.81 15.57
CA ARG A 219 7.10 1.92 14.65
C ARG A 219 6.73 2.67 13.37
N LEU A 220 5.55 2.39 12.82
CA LEU A 220 5.07 2.98 11.58
C LEU A 220 4.73 4.46 11.72
N THR A 221 4.10 4.87 12.82
CA THR A 221 3.58 6.24 12.99
C THR A 221 4.39 7.12 13.95
N GLY A 222 5.25 6.53 14.78
CA GLY A 222 5.90 7.24 15.90
C GLY A 222 4.99 7.49 17.10
N TRP A 223 3.79 6.91 17.13
CA TRP A 223 2.86 7.07 18.26
C TRP A 223 3.37 6.40 19.54
N ASP A 224 2.99 6.98 20.68
CA ASP A 224 3.30 6.43 22.00
C ASP A 224 2.71 5.03 22.18
N ILE A 225 3.60 4.04 22.32
CA ILE A 225 3.25 2.64 22.47
C ILE A 225 2.37 2.37 23.71
N ASN A 226 2.53 3.14 24.78
CA ASN A 226 1.72 2.97 25.99
C ASN A 226 0.29 3.44 25.77
N LYS A 227 0.08 4.50 25.00
CA LYS A 227 -1.27 4.95 24.58
C LYS A 227 -1.93 3.91 23.67
N ILE A 228 -1.16 3.32 22.75
CA ILE A 228 -1.63 2.24 21.88
C ILE A 228 -2.06 1.02 22.70
N ARG A 229 -1.19 0.52 23.59
CA ARG A 229 -1.47 -0.65 24.45
C ARG A 229 -2.75 -0.47 25.28
N LYS A 230 -2.90 0.71 25.91
CA LYS A 230 -4.12 1.07 26.67
C LYS A 230 -5.38 0.97 25.80
N LYS A 231 -5.31 1.42 24.55
CA LYS A 231 -6.44 1.41 23.61
C LYS A 231 -6.80 0.03 23.09
N ILE A 232 -5.82 -0.84 22.87
CA ILE A 232 -6.05 -2.24 22.52
C ILE A 232 -6.70 -3.00 23.68
N LYS A 233 -6.56 -2.50 24.92
CA LYS A 233 -6.93 -3.19 26.16
C LYS A 233 -6.20 -4.52 26.27
N ILE A 234 -4.90 -4.54 25.94
CA ILE A 234 -4.06 -5.71 26.18
C ILE A 234 -4.09 -5.96 27.68
N THR A 235 -4.84 -6.99 28.11
CA THR A 235 -4.68 -7.52 29.45
C THR A 235 -3.21 -7.89 29.55
N PRO A 236 -2.47 -7.40 30.56
CA PRO A 236 -1.07 -7.78 30.71
C PRO A 236 -0.99 -9.29 30.60
N VAL A 237 -0.13 -9.79 29.70
CA VAL A 237 0.32 -11.18 29.80
C VAL A 237 0.77 -11.30 31.26
N PRO A 238 0.18 -12.21 32.07
CA PRO A 238 0.72 -12.45 33.39
C PRO A 238 2.21 -12.65 33.15
N LYS A 239 3.06 -11.79 33.75
CA LYS A 239 4.50 -12.05 33.73
C LYS A 239 4.60 -13.52 34.05
N GLU A 240 5.25 -14.31 33.18
CA GLU A 240 5.54 -15.70 33.52
C GLU A 240 6.02 -15.65 34.95
N PRO A 241 5.38 -16.37 35.89
CA PRO A 241 5.87 -16.36 37.24
C PRO A 241 7.35 -16.68 37.12
N LYS A 242 8.22 -15.76 37.59
CA LYS A 242 9.61 -16.12 37.86
C LYS A 242 9.48 -17.42 38.61
N GLU A 243 10.01 -18.52 38.06
CA GLU A 243 9.85 -19.85 38.63
C GLU A 243 9.98 -19.72 40.16
N PRO A 244 8.88 -19.85 40.93
CA PRO A 244 9.01 -19.98 42.36
C PRO A 244 9.75 -21.30 42.49
N GLY A 245 10.96 -21.24 43.07
CA GLY A 245 11.98 -22.28 42.99
C GLY A 245 11.46 -23.71 42.89
N SER A 246 12.08 -24.49 42.01
CA SER A 246 11.84 -25.92 41.80
C SER A 246 11.34 -26.63 43.07
N SER A 247 10.03 -26.79 43.23
CA SER A 247 9.51 -27.78 44.16
C SER A 247 9.64 -29.13 43.45
N LYS A 248 10.82 -29.72 43.54
CA LYS A 248 11.05 -31.12 43.19
C LYS A 248 9.93 -31.93 43.83
N LYS A 249 9.16 -32.68 43.04
CA LYS A 249 8.21 -33.65 43.58
C LYS A 249 8.94 -34.53 44.59
N PRO A 250 8.35 -34.85 45.76
CA PRO A 250 8.98 -35.73 46.73
C PRO A 250 9.37 -37.06 46.07
N TRP A 251 10.60 -37.51 46.32
CA TRP A 251 11.22 -38.66 45.64
C TRP A 251 10.40 -39.96 45.73
N TRP A 252 9.54 -40.09 46.75
CA TRP A 252 8.71 -41.28 46.97
C TRP A 252 7.56 -41.45 45.95
N GLN A 253 7.24 -40.44 45.14
CA GLN A 253 6.21 -40.57 44.09
C GLN A 253 6.63 -41.44 42.89
N ASN A 254 7.90 -41.85 42.80
CA ASN A 254 8.43 -42.68 41.72
C ASN A 254 8.48 -44.19 42.06
N LEU A 255 7.95 -44.62 43.21
CA LEU A 255 8.07 -46.00 43.70
C LEU A 255 7.04 -46.98 43.10
N TRP A 256 6.00 -46.50 42.41
CA TRP A 256 4.87 -47.33 41.97
C TRP A 256 4.58 -47.22 40.47
N GLN A 257 5.61 -47.04 39.65
CA GLN A 257 5.52 -47.22 38.19
C GLN A 257 5.91 -48.65 37.80
#